data_AF-A0A663NC70-F1
#
_entry.id   AF-A0A663NC70-F1
#
_cell.length_a   1.000
_cell.length_b   1.000
_cell.length_c   1.000
_cell.angle_alpha   90.00
_cell.angle_beta   90.00
_cell.angle_gamma   90.00
#
_symmetry.space_group_name_H-M   'P 1'
#
loop_
_entity.id
_entity.type
_entity.pdbx_description
1 polymer ?
#
loop_
_entity_poly.entity_id
_entity_poly.type
_entity_poly.pdbx_seq_one_letter_code
_entity_poly.pdbx_strand_id
1 'polypeptide(L)'
;CEGMGCGVAGNGEQGEVLGAPRSTQTAAHTAPTPFWLGLTQELRLPSGPLANDAQSLAQQGFEFSRRPWSRMDPGPSPKPLPTPGWESFPKQPACRVSSGGRRKLLRSGALNMSLSPPLRDLMPRTLEGQITMEKTPSYFVTKEAPARISSMSKGTKLIVVVRDPVTRAISDYTQTLSKKPDIPTFESLTFKNRTTGLIDTSWSAIQIGIYAKHLENWLLYFPIGQILFVSGERLISDPAGELGRVQDFLGLKRIITDKHFYFNKTKGFPCLKKAEGSSKPHCLGKTKGRTHPDIDQEVVQRLRDFYRPFNMKFYQMTGQDFGWD
;
A
#
# COMPACT_ATOMS: atom_id res chain seq x y z
N CYS A 1 -2.19 80.49 34.40
CA CYS A 1 -1.50 81.27 33.35
C CYS A 1 -0.16 80.61 33.08
N GLU A 2 0.36 80.75 31.85
CA GLU A 2 1.75 80.48 31.42
C GLU A 2 2.41 79.11 31.75
N GLY A 3 3.43 78.63 31.03
CA GLY A 3 4.01 79.15 29.78
C GLY A 3 5.54 79.12 29.79
N MET A 4 6.14 78.38 28.83
CA MET A 4 7.60 78.30 28.55
C MET A 4 8.45 77.59 29.64
N GLY A 5 9.60 76.96 29.32
CA GLY A 5 10.15 76.64 27.99
C GLY A 5 11.61 76.13 28.06
N CYS A 6 12.02 75.30 27.08
CA CYS A 6 13.35 74.67 26.91
C CYS A 6 13.72 73.60 27.97
N GLY A 7 14.43 72.49 27.69
CA GLY A 7 15.16 72.04 26.48
C GLY A 7 16.67 71.92 26.76
N VAL A 8 17.49 71.03 26.17
CA VAL A 8 17.37 69.97 25.12
C VAL A 8 18.60 69.04 25.30
N ALA A 9 18.64 67.71 25.12
CA ALA A 9 17.68 66.59 25.09
C ALA A 9 18.50 65.25 25.15
N GLY A 10 17.88 64.06 25.16
CA GLY A 10 18.60 62.76 25.18
C GLY A 10 17.72 61.54 24.88
N ASN A 11 17.82 61.01 23.66
CA ASN A 11 16.99 59.91 23.16
C ASN A 11 17.43 58.53 23.74
N GLY A 12 16.56 57.53 23.90
CA GLY A 12 15.13 57.45 23.52
C GLY A 12 14.38 56.32 24.25
N GLU A 13 13.11 56.13 23.88
CA GLU A 13 12.09 55.28 24.52
C GLU A 13 12.44 53.76 24.45
N GLN A 14 12.01 52.86 25.36
CA GLN A 14 10.64 52.56 25.87
C GLN A 14 9.65 52.19 24.74
N GLY A 15 8.69 51.27 24.87
CA GLY A 15 8.39 50.28 25.91
C GLY A 15 8.15 48.89 25.27
N GLU A 16 7.27 48.02 25.76
CA GLU A 16 6.33 48.14 26.88
C GLU A 16 6.12 46.77 27.55
N VAL A 17 5.52 46.74 28.74
CA VAL A 17 5.38 45.53 29.59
C VAL A 17 3.94 45.02 29.56
N LEU A 18 3.74 43.69 29.61
CA LEU A 18 2.74 42.91 30.38
C LEU A 18 2.30 41.63 29.65
N GLY A 19 1.87 40.61 30.42
CA GLY A 19 1.05 39.51 29.88
C GLY A 19 1.64 38.10 29.91
N ALA A 20 2.03 37.58 31.09
CA ALA A 20 2.20 36.13 31.25
C ALA A 20 0.84 35.45 31.54
N PRO A 21 0.44 34.46 30.71
CA PRO A 21 -0.14 33.25 31.31
C PRO A 21 0.22 31.93 30.60
N ARG A 22 0.43 30.89 31.42
CA ARG A 22 0.26 29.45 31.10
C ARG A 22 0.99 28.90 29.87
N SER A 23 2.11 28.21 30.13
CA SER A 23 2.74 27.27 29.20
C SER A 23 1.84 26.05 28.93
N THR A 24 1.10 26.03 27.82
CA THR A 24 0.48 24.79 27.32
C THR A 24 1.51 23.95 26.57
N GLN A 25 1.71 22.71 27.02
CA GLN A 25 2.54 21.74 26.30
C GLN A 25 1.91 21.41 24.94
N THR A 26 2.61 21.70 23.85
CA THR A 26 2.13 21.45 22.49
C THR A 26 2.27 19.97 22.14
N ALA A 27 1.20 19.20 22.29
CA ALA A 27 1.18 17.79 21.88
C ALA A 27 1.44 17.67 20.36
N ALA A 28 2.40 16.83 19.98
CA ALA A 28 2.73 16.60 18.57
C ALA A 28 1.63 15.76 17.90
N HIS A 29 0.75 16.40 17.13
CA HIS A 29 -0.33 15.70 16.42
C HIS A 29 0.18 14.86 15.24
N THR A 30 0.39 13.58 15.49
CA THR A 30 0.82 12.57 14.51
C THR A 30 -0.19 12.45 13.35
N ALA A 31 0.21 12.89 12.15
CA ALA A 31 -0.71 12.99 11.01
C ALA A 31 -1.11 11.61 10.42
N PRO A 32 -2.41 11.32 10.25
CA PRO A 32 -2.89 9.97 9.94
C PRO A 32 -2.68 9.55 8.49
N THR A 33 -1.76 8.60 8.28
CA THR A 33 -1.12 8.36 6.98
C THR A 33 -1.62 7.09 6.26
N PRO A 34 -1.94 7.13 4.95
CA PRO A 34 -2.54 6.01 4.22
C PRO A 34 -1.65 4.78 4.02
N PHE A 35 -2.30 3.62 3.87
CA PHE A 35 -1.69 2.37 3.44
C PHE A 35 -1.31 2.41 1.94
N TRP A 36 0.00 2.48 1.68
CA TRP A 36 0.62 2.26 0.37
C TRP A 36 1.68 1.17 0.46
N LEU A 37 1.23 -0.08 0.48
CA LEU A 37 1.96 -1.13 -0.22
C LEU A 37 1.30 -1.32 -1.60
N GLY A 38 2.09 -1.83 -2.53
CA GLY A 38 1.73 -2.07 -3.90
C GLY A 38 2.95 -2.62 -4.61
N LEU A 39 2.89 -3.91 -4.95
CA LEU A 39 3.63 -4.38 -6.10
C LEU A 39 2.83 -3.96 -7.35
N THR A 40 3.52 -3.55 -8.41
CA THR A 40 2.91 -3.21 -9.70
C THR A 40 3.59 -4.05 -10.78
N GLN A 41 2.81 -4.78 -11.58
CA GLN A 41 3.31 -5.73 -12.57
C GLN A 41 3.11 -5.22 -14.01
N GLU A 42 4.19 -5.19 -14.81
CA GLU A 42 4.15 -4.84 -16.24
C GLU A 42 4.16 -6.08 -17.16
N LEU A 43 3.35 -6.04 -18.23
CA LEU A 43 3.40 -6.94 -19.39
C LEU A 43 3.84 -6.14 -20.63
N ARG A 44 5.01 -6.45 -21.20
CA ARG A 44 5.56 -5.80 -22.41
C ARG A 44 5.70 -6.79 -23.57
N LEU A 45 5.37 -6.33 -24.78
CA LEU A 45 5.59 -7.03 -26.06
C LEU A 45 6.73 -6.33 -26.84
N PRO A 46 7.40 -7.00 -27.80
CA PRO A 46 8.51 -6.40 -28.55
C PRO A 46 8.07 -5.24 -29.45
N SER A 47 9.00 -4.32 -29.73
CA SER A 47 8.70 -2.95 -30.18
C SER A 47 9.27 -2.58 -31.56
N GLY A 48 8.49 -1.82 -32.34
CA GLY A 48 8.93 -1.09 -33.54
C GLY A 48 9.10 0.43 -33.31
N PRO A 49 9.51 1.21 -34.34
CA PRO A 49 9.86 2.62 -34.19
C PRO A 49 8.72 3.62 -34.42
N LEU A 50 8.48 4.47 -33.42
CA LEU A 50 8.06 5.89 -33.47
C LEU A 50 7.01 6.36 -34.50
N ALA A 51 5.81 6.71 -34.01
CA ALA A 51 5.11 7.91 -34.44
C ALA A 51 4.21 8.49 -33.32
N ASN A 52 3.93 9.79 -33.42
CA ASN A 52 3.25 10.66 -32.47
C ASN A 52 1.85 10.19 -32.01
N ASP A 53 1.54 10.32 -30.71
CA ASP A 53 0.45 11.20 -30.23
C ASP A 53 0.44 11.38 -28.70
N ALA A 54 0.85 12.58 -28.23
CA ALA A 54 1.19 12.82 -26.83
C ALA A 54 0.02 13.30 -25.93
N GLN A 55 -1.24 13.06 -26.31
CA GLN A 55 -2.43 13.61 -25.61
C GLN A 55 -3.39 12.58 -24.99
N SER A 56 -3.18 11.27 -25.16
CA SER A 56 -4.02 10.22 -24.54
C SER A 56 -3.29 9.36 -23.48
N LEU A 57 -2.07 9.74 -23.09
CA LEU A 57 -1.16 8.92 -22.27
C LEU A 57 -1.39 8.96 -20.74
N ALA A 58 -2.55 9.44 -20.28
CA ALA A 58 -2.95 9.47 -18.86
C ALA A 58 -4.48 9.47 -18.72
N GLN A 59 -5.13 8.42 -19.26
CA GLN A 59 -6.59 8.35 -19.44
C GLN A 59 -7.25 6.99 -19.08
N GLN A 60 -6.55 6.03 -18.46
CA GLN A 60 -7.09 4.68 -18.13
C GLN A 60 -6.55 4.00 -16.84
N GLY A 61 -5.72 4.65 -16.02
CA GLY A 61 -5.02 4.02 -14.89
C GLY A 61 -5.76 3.87 -13.56
N PHE A 62 -6.83 4.63 -13.28
CA PHE A 62 -7.39 4.77 -11.91
C PHE A 62 -8.89 4.55 -11.72
N GLU A 63 -9.64 4.09 -12.73
CA GLU A 63 -11.07 3.74 -12.59
C GLU A 63 -11.32 2.22 -12.64
N PHE A 64 -11.08 1.54 -11.52
CA PHE A 64 -11.42 0.12 -11.38
C PHE A 64 -12.95 -0.10 -11.39
N SER A 65 -13.41 -0.93 -12.32
CA SER A 65 -14.83 -1.23 -12.60
C SER A 65 -15.68 -1.47 -11.34
N ARG A 66 -16.48 -0.46 -10.96
CA ARG A 66 -17.67 -0.68 -10.14
C ARG A 66 -18.83 -1.12 -11.03
N ARG A 67 -18.94 -2.42 -11.32
CA ARG A 67 -20.26 -2.97 -11.66
C ARG A 67 -21.13 -2.94 -10.41
N PRO A 68 -22.33 -2.33 -10.42
CA PRO A 68 -23.26 -2.42 -9.29
C PRO A 68 -23.67 -3.88 -9.09
N TRP A 69 -23.63 -4.36 -7.85
CA TRP A 69 -24.45 -5.49 -7.45
C TRP A 69 -25.89 -4.97 -7.32
N SER A 70 -26.64 -5.05 -8.42
CA SER A 70 -28.08 -4.79 -8.43
C SER A 70 -28.80 -5.78 -7.52
N ARG A 71 -29.94 -5.34 -6.98
CA ARG A 71 -30.75 -6.11 -6.02
C ARG A 71 -31.07 -7.53 -6.53
N MET A 72 -30.97 -8.49 -5.62
CA MET A 72 -31.93 -9.59 -5.53
C MET A 72 -32.60 -9.47 -4.16
N ASP A 73 -33.93 -9.55 -4.13
CA ASP A 73 -34.73 -9.34 -2.93
C ASP A 73 -34.71 -10.57 -2.00
N PRO A 74 -34.95 -10.39 -0.68
CA PRO A 74 -34.75 -11.47 0.30
C PRO A 74 -35.84 -12.54 0.25
N GLY A 75 -35.45 -13.76 -0.12
CA GLY A 75 -36.25 -14.97 0.12
C GLY A 75 -36.34 -15.33 1.62
N PRO A 76 -37.39 -16.06 2.05
CA PRO A 76 -37.67 -16.28 3.47
C PRO A 76 -36.69 -17.23 4.17
N SER A 77 -36.46 -16.97 5.46
CA SER A 77 -35.52 -17.72 6.30
C SER A 77 -36.07 -19.06 6.84
N PRO A 78 -35.33 -20.17 6.68
CA PRO A 78 -35.58 -21.41 7.43
C PRO A 78 -35.18 -21.26 8.92
N LYS A 79 -35.80 -22.08 9.78
CA LYS A 79 -35.52 -22.12 11.24
C LYS A 79 -34.30 -23.01 11.56
N PRO A 80 -33.57 -22.77 12.67
CA PRO A 80 -32.41 -23.56 13.06
C PRO A 80 -32.76 -24.84 13.83
N LEU A 81 -31.86 -25.83 13.82
CA LEU A 81 -31.57 -26.92 14.79
C LEU A 81 -30.84 -28.08 14.06
N PRO A 82 -30.08 -28.96 14.73
CA PRO A 82 -29.13 -28.74 15.83
C PRO A 82 -27.69 -29.17 15.45
N THR A 83 -26.70 -28.90 16.32
CA THR A 83 -25.35 -29.49 16.22
C THR A 83 -25.31 -30.92 16.76
N PRO A 84 -24.49 -31.80 16.15
CA PRO A 84 -23.49 -32.53 16.95
C PRO A 84 -22.19 -32.82 16.18
N GLY A 85 -21.23 -33.47 16.86
CA GLY A 85 -20.31 -34.42 16.21
C GLY A 85 -18.95 -33.89 15.75
N TRP A 86 -17.95 -34.06 16.59
CA TRP A 86 -16.56 -34.25 16.18
C TRP A 86 -16.42 -35.66 15.59
N GLU A 87 -15.75 -35.85 14.44
CA GLU A 87 -14.95 -37.08 14.16
C GLU A 87 -14.08 -37.03 12.89
N SER A 88 -12.82 -37.43 13.07
CA SER A 88 -11.97 -38.27 12.20
C SER A 88 -12.11 -38.24 10.66
N PHE A 89 -11.06 -37.74 9.99
CA PHE A 89 -10.79 -38.00 8.56
C PHE A 89 -10.39 -39.47 8.29
N PRO A 90 -11.05 -40.18 7.35
CA PRO A 90 -10.55 -41.43 6.78
C PRO A 90 -9.51 -41.20 5.67
N LYS A 91 -8.62 -42.17 5.46
CA LYS A 91 -7.54 -42.13 4.45
C LYS A 91 -8.04 -42.56 3.06
N GLN A 92 -7.35 -42.13 2.00
CA GLN A 92 -7.59 -42.62 0.63
C GLN A 92 -7.30 -44.13 0.50
N PRO A 93 -8.15 -44.92 -0.17
CA PRO A 93 -7.84 -46.28 -0.58
C PRO A 93 -7.03 -46.32 -1.89
N ALA A 94 -6.08 -47.25 -2.01
CA ALA A 94 -5.22 -47.40 -3.18
C ALA A 94 -5.94 -48.08 -4.37
N CYS A 95 -5.49 -47.80 -5.58
CA CYS A 95 -5.99 -48.43 -6.81
C CYS A 95 -5.68 -49.93 -6.84
N ARG A 96 -6.69 -50.75 -7.17
CA ARG A 96 -6.53 -52.18 -7.47
C ARG A 96 -6.88 -52.43 -8.94
N VAL A 97 -5.94 -52.98 -9.70
CA VAL A 97 -6.17 -53.34 -11.12
C VAL A 97 -6.91 -54.67 -11.20
N SER A 98 -7.92 -54.77 -12.06
CA SER A 98 -8.54 -56.03 -12.47
C SER A 98 -8.97 -55.94 -13.93
N SER A 99 -8.78 -57.02 -14.69
CA SER A 99 -9.03 -57.11 -16.13
C SER A 99 -10.39 -57.75 -16.43
N GLY A 100 -11.18 -57.11 -17.29
CA GLY A 100 -12.47 -57.65 -17.73
C GLY A 100 -13.24 -56.70 -18.63
N GLY A 101 -13.23 -56.96 -19.94
CA GLY A 101 -13.83 -56.05 -20.92
C GLY A 101 -15.32 -56.32 -21.21
N ARG A 102 -16.12 -55.25 -21.25
CA ARG A 102 -17.29 -55.16 -22.14
C ARG A 102 -17.62 -53.70 -22.44
N ARG A 103 -17.90 -53.37 -23.71
CA ARG A 103 -18.07 -51.99 -24.16
C ARG A 103 -19.42 -51.42 -23.70
N LYS A 104 -19.40 -50.29 -22.98
CA LYS A 104 -20.49 -49.32 -22.95
C LYS A 104 -19.94 -47.94 -23.25
N LEU A 105 -20.69 -47.15 -24.04
CA LEU A 105 -20.33 -45.78 -24.39
C LEU A 105 -20.53 -44.87 -23.16
N LEU A 106 -19.51 -44.77 -22.31
CA LEU A 106 -19.44 -43.68 -21.36
C LEU A 106 -19.13 -42.41 -22.13
N ARG A 107 -20.13 -41.52 -22.25
CA ARG A 107 -19.89 -40.13 -22.67
C ARG A 107 -18.80 -39.57 -21.75
N SER A 108 -17.77 -38.96 -22.34
CA SER A 108 -16.74 -38.24 -21.59
C SER A 108 -17.39 -37.08 -20.85
N GLY A 109 -17.77 -37.30 -19.59
CA GLY A 109 -18.15 -36.25 -18.66
C GLY A 109 -16.93 -35.41 -18.36
N ALA A 110 -16.64 -34.44 -19.24
CA ALA A 110 -15.62 -33.45 -19.01
C ALA A 110 -15.97 -32.72 -17.71
N LEU A 111 -15.14 -32.92 -16.69
CA LEU A 111 -15.20 -32.11 -15.48
C LEU A 111 -14.91 -30.67 -15.91
N ASN A 112 -15.96 -29.85 -15.99
CA ASN A 112 -15.84 -28.41 -16.13
C ASN A 112 -15.24 -27.84 -14.83
N MET A 113 -13.93 -28.05 -14.65
CA MET A 113 -13.09 -27.09 -13.99
C MET A 113 -13.32 -25.77 -14.73
N SER A 114 -14.03 -24.84 -14.09
CA SER A 114 -14.18 -23.49 -14.60
C SER A 114 -12.82 -22.81 -14.57
N LEU A 115 -12.06 -22.96 -15.66
CA LEU A 115 -10.79 -22.28 -15.85
C LEU A 115 -11.05 -20.78 -15.70
N SER A 116 -10.37 -20.17 -14.73
CA SER A 116 -10.33 -18.72 -14.59
C SER A 116 -9.97 -18.10 -15.94
N PRO A 117 -10.62 -17.02 -16.38
CA PRO A 117 -10.21 -16.34 -17.60
C PRO A 117 -8.72 -15.99 -17.51
N PRO A 118 -7.92 -16.22 -18.57
CA PRO A 118 -6.50 -15.95 -18.54
C PRO A 118 -6.28 -14.46 -18.24
N LEU A 119 -5.20 -14.13 -17.52
CA LEU A 119 -4.96 -12.78 -16.99
C LEU A 119 -5.13 -11.65 -18.03
N ARG A 120 -4.77 -11.92 -19.29
CA ARG A 120 -4.95 -11.01 -20.44
C ARG A 120 -6.39 -10.50 -20.61
N ASP A 121 -7.39 -11.35 -20.36
CA ASP A 121 -8.81 -11.04 -20.55
C ASP A 121 -9.39 -10.18 -19.40
N LEU A 122 -8.64 -10.03 -18.31
CA LEU A 122 -8.96 -9.16 -17.17
C LEU A 122 -8.29 -7.78 -17.27
N MET A 123 -7.36 -7.57 -18.21
CA MET A 123 -6.66 -6.30 -18.39
C MET A 123 -7.43 -5.34 -19.32
N PRO A 124 -7.30 -4.01 -19.15
CA PRO A 124 -7.82 -3.05 -20.12
C PRO A 124 -7.14 -3.21 -21.48
N ARG A 125 -7.87 -2.88 -22.57
CA ARG A 125 -7.32 -2.84 -23.93
C ARG A 125 -6.48 -1.57 -24.10
N THR A 126 -5.18 -1.74 -24.27
CA THR A 126 -4.22 -0.65 -24.49
C THR A 126 -3.79 -0.55 -25.96
N LEU A 127 -3.40 0.65 -26.38
CA LEU A 127 -2.77 0.92 -27.69
C LEU A 127 -1.26 0.63 -27.64
N GLU A 128 -0.60 0.65 -28.80
CA GLU A 128 0.87 0.59 -28.85
C GLU A 128 1.50 1.79 -28.12
N GLY A 129 2.63 1.57 -27.45
CA GLY A 129 3.28 2.56 -26.60
C GLY A 129 2.64 2.80 -25.22
N GLN A 130 1.40 2.34 -24.97
CA GLN A 130 0.81 2.35 -23.63
C GLN A 130 1.31 1.17 -22.79
N ILE A 131 1.61 1.42 -21.50
CA ILE A 131 2.04 0.39 -20.55
C ILE A 131 0.83 -0.12 -19.76
N THR A 132 0.56 -1.43 -19.85
CA THR A 132 -0.47 -2.10 -19.05
C THR A 132 0.07 -2.42 -17.65
N MET A 133 -0.66 -2.08 -16.59
CA MET A 133 -0.26 -2.29 -15.19
C MET A 133 -1.39 -2.91 -14.36
N GLU A 134 -1.06 -3.78 -13.40
CA GLU A 134 -1.92 -4.16 -12.27
C GLU A 134 -1.33 -3.67 -10.94
N LYS A 135 -2.08 -3.75 -9.83
CA LYS A 135 -1.53 -3.45 -8.50
C LYS A 135 -2.13 -4.31 -7.37
N THR A 136 -1.46 -5.42 -7.04
CA THR A 136 -1.81 -6.29 -5.91
C THR A 136 -0.79 -6.19 -4.75
N PRO A 137 -1.12 -5.50 -3.63
CA PRO A 137 -0.19 -5.28 -2.52
C PRO A 137 0.35 -6.55 -1.83
N SER A 138 -0.43 -7.62 -1.81
CA SER A 138 -0.08 -8.87 -1.14
C SER A 138 0.98 -9.69 -1.89
N TYR A 139 1.25 -9.41 -3.17
CA TYR A 139 2.28 -10.14 -3.92
C TYR A 139 3.63 -10.06 -3.22
N PHE A 140 4.03 -8.89 -2.71
CA PHE A 140 5.36 -8.68 -2.11
C PHE A 140 5.73 -9.67 -1.01
N VAL A 141 4.73 -10.15 -0.25
CA VAL A 141 4.89 -11.13 0.85
C VAL A 141 4.38 -12.54 0.51
N THR A 142 3.91 -12.75 -0.73
CA THR A 142 3.44 -14.05 -1.23
C THR A 142 4.62 -14.84 -1.76
N LYS A 143 4.98 -15.94 -1.07
CA LYS A 143 6.20 -16.72 -1.34
C LYS A 143 6.33 -17.16 -2.81
N GLU A 144 5.24 -17.58 -3.45
CA GLU A 144 5.22 -18.09 -4.82
C GLU A 144 5.13 -16.99 -5.90
N ALA A 145 4.90 -15.73 -5.53
CA ALA A 145 4.69 -14.65 -6.49
C ALA A 145 5.92 -14.35 -7.37
N PRO A 146 7.16 -14.24 -6.85
CA PRO A 146 8.33 -13.98 -7.68
C PRO A 146 8.52 -15.03 -8.78
N ALA A 147 8.41 -16.31 -8.42
CA ALA A 147 8.53 -17.44 -9.35
C ALA A 147 7.46 -17.38 -10.45
N ARG A 148 6.20 -17.16 -10.09
CA ARG A 148 5.07 -17.08 -11.04
C ARG A 148 5.19 -15.88 -11.99
N ILE A 149 5.55 -14.72 -11.48
CA ILE A 149 5.71 -13.49 -12.29
C ILE A 149 6.90 -13.64 -13.24
N SER A 150 8.05 -14.15 -12.76
CA SER A 150 9.24 -14.39 -13.60
C SER A 150 8.98 -15.46 -14.68
N SER A 151 8.12 -16.44 -14.39
CA SER A 151 7.65 -17.44 -15.36
C SER A 151 6.70 -16.87 -16.42
N MET A 152 5.95 -15.81 -16.09
CA MET A 152 5.06 -15.11 -17.04
C MET A 152 5.85 -14.16 -17.94
N SER A 153 6.78 -13.40 -17.38
CA SER A 153 7.80 -12.67 -18.14
C SER A 153 8.99 -12.29 -17.25
N LYS A 154 10.19 -12.74 -17.65
CA LYS A 154 11.45 -12.31 -17.02
C LYS A 154 11.73 -10.83 -17.20
N GLY A 155 11.14 -10.17 -18.21
CA GLY A 155 11.30 -8.74 -18.48
C GLY A 155 10.33 -7.82 -17.74
N THR A 156 9.44 -8.37 -16.90
CA THR A 156 8.51 -7.57 -16.08
C THR A 156 9.27 -6.61 -15.16
N LYS A 157 8.90 -5.33 -15.21
CA LYS A 157 9.30 -4.32 -14.21
C LYS A 157 8.40 -4.41 -13.00
N LEU A 158 9.00 -4.20 -11.82
CA LEU A 158 8.33 -4.21 -10.52
C LEU A 158 8.52 -2.84 -9.84
N ILE A 159 7.45 -2.33 -9.25
CA ILE A 159 7.50 -1.15 -8.36
C ILE A 159 7.07 -1.62 -6.98
N VAL A 160 7.77 -1.17 -5.93
CA VAL A 160 7.42 -1.42 -4.53
C VAL A 160 7.33 -0.08 -3.81
N VAL A 161 6.13 0.32 -3.41
CA VAL A 161 5.97 1.47 -2.48
C VAL A 161 6.23 0.97 -1.06
N VAL A 162 7.24 1.56 -0.40
CA VAL A 162 7.65 1.26 0.98
C VAL A 162 7.39 2.45 1.90
N ARG A 163 7.50 2.25 3.21
CA ARG A 163 7.09 3.21 4.24
C ARG A 163 7.73 2.82 5.58
N ASP A 164 7.91 3.76 6.52
CA ASP A 164 8.29 3.47 7.91
C ASP A 164 7.52 2.23 8.45
N PRO A 165 8.20 1.12 8.77
CA PRO A 165 7.55 -0.14 9.12
C PRO A 165 6.65 -0.09 10.36
N VAL A 166 6.95 0.80 11.33
CA VAL A 166 6.14 0.99 12.54
C VAL A 166 4.82 1.67 12.17
N THR A 167 4.90 2.80 11.46
CA THR A 167 3.69 3.53 11.06
C THR A 167 2.88 2.76 10.00
N ARG A 168 3.55 1.92 9.19
CA ARG A 168 2.95 0.95 8.28
C ARG A 168 2.17 -0.14 9.05
N ALA A 169 2.73 -0.69 10.13
CA ALA A 169 2.05 -1.65 11.00
C ALA A 169 0.81 -1.04 11.68
N ILE A 170 0.94 0.17 12.26
CA ILE A 170 -0.18 0.91 12.87
C ILE A 170 -1.29 1.17 11.83
N SER A 171 -0.93 1.52 10.59
CA SER A 171 -1.91 1.72 9.52
C SER A 171 -2.62 0.43 9.07
N ASP A 172 -1.99 -0.73 9.21
CA ASP A 172 -2.54 -2.06 8.90
C ASP A 172 -3.51 -2.53 9.99
N TYR A 173 -3.10 -2.35 11.26
CA TYR A 173 -3.95 -2.52 12.43
C TYR A 173 -5.20 -1.62 12.35
N THR A 174 -5.02 -0.31 12.11
CA THR A 174 -6.13 0.66 11.94
C THR A 174 -7.09 0.24 10.83
N GLN A 175 -6.59 -0.35 9.73
CA GLN A 175 -7.44 -0.89 8.68
C GLN A 175 -8.22 -2.13 9.13
N THR A 176 -7.63 -2.99 9.94
CA THR A 176 -8.27 -4.18 10.50
C THR A 176 -9.33 -3.81 11.52
N LEU A 177 -9.02 -2.89 12.44
CA LEU A 177 -9.94 -2.29 13.42
C LEU A 177 -11.18 -1.69 12.72
N SER A 178 -10.97 -0.97 11.61
CA SER A 178 -12.07 -0.40 10.81
C SER A 178 -12.99 -1.42 10.11
N LYS A 179 -12.70 -2.72 10.21
CA LYS A 179 -13.52 -3.85 9.73
C LYS A 179 -13.99 -4.79 10.84
N LYS A 180 -13.28 -4.81 11.97
CA LYS A 180 -13.53 -5.64 13.15
C LYS A 180 -13.18 -4.80 14.38
N PRO A 181 -14.16 -4.11 14.99
CA PRO A 181 -13.93 -3.26 16.16
C PRO A 181 -13.37 -4.04 17.35
N ASP A 182 -13.81 -5.29 17.50
CA ASP A 182 -13.60 -6.13 18.70
C ASP A 182 -12.25 -6.89 18.69
N ILE A 183 -11.20 -6.29 18.11
CA ILE A 183 -9.84 -6.84 18.15
C ILE A 183 -9.05 -6.32 19.36
N PRO A 184 -8.09 -7.10 19.91
CA PRO A 184 -7.18 -6.60 20.96
C PRO A 184 -6.36 -5.39 20.50
N THR A 185 -5.87 -4.60 21.45
CA THR A 185 -5.12 -3.37 21.14
C THR A 185 -3.83 -3.65 20.37
N PHE A 186 -3.29 -2.61 19.71
CA PHE A 186 -2.04 -2.72 18.95
C PHE A 186 -0.88 -3.23 19.82
N GLU A 187 -0.77 -2.75 21.06
CA GLU A 187 0.23 -3.16 22.05
C GLU A 187 0.04 -4.63 22.43
N SER A 188 -1.22 -5.06 22.61
CA SER A 188 -1.54 -6.46 22.95
C SER A 188 -1.24 -7.43 21.81
N LEU A 189 -1.31 -7.00 20.55
CA LEU A 189 -0.97 -7.80 19.37
C LEU A 189 0.53 -7.72 19.02
N THR A 190 1.24 -6.68 19.48
CA THR A 190 2.66 -6.45 19.17
C THR A 190 3.58 -7.45 19.89
N PHE A 191 3.26 -7.90 21.11
CA PHE A 191 4.14 -8.76 21.89
C PHE A 191 3.60 -10.17 22.08
N LYS A 192 4.45 -11.17 21.79
CA LYS A 192 4.26 -12.55 22.23
C LYS A 192 4.46 -12.71 23.73
N ASN A 193 5.27 -11.85 24.34
CA ASN A 193 5.39 -11.67 25.80
C ASN A 193 5.79 -10.22 26.10
N ARG A 194 4.88 -9.43 26.69
CA ARG A 194 5.11 -8.00 26.97
C ARG A 194 6.21 -7.77 28.02
N THR A 195 6.28 -8.64 29.04
CA THR A 195 7.25 -8.57 30.14
C THR A 195 8.69 -8.77 29.67
N THR A 196 8.92 -9.70 28.74
CA THR A 196 10.27 -9.88 28.12
C THR A 196 10.51 -8.98 26.92
N GLY A 197 9.50 -8.22 26.46
CA GLY A 197 9.57 -7.41 25.25
C GLY A 197 9.63 -8.20 23.94
N LEU A 198 9.37 -9.51 23.97
CA LEU A 198 9.42 -10.36 22.79
C LEU A 198 8.28 -10.03 21.82
N ILE A 199 8.61 -9.33 20.73
CA ILE A 199 7.68 -8.96 19.65
C ILE A 199 7.19 -10.20 18.89
N ASP A 200 5.89 -10.26 18.57
CA ASP A 200 5.33 -11.34 17.77
C ASP A 200 5.59 -11.13 16.27
N THR A 201 6.68 -11.72 15.80
CA THR A 201 7.03 -11.75 14.37
C THR A 201 6.15 -12.66 13.52
N SER A 202 5.20 -13.41 14.12
CA SER A 202 4.18 -14.16 13.40
C SER A 202 2.94 -13.32 13.06
N TRP A 203 2.70 -12.22 13.78
CA TRP A 203 1.62 -11.29 13.44
C TRP A 203 1.91 -10.60 12.11
N SER A 204 0.97 -10.67 11.17
CA SER A 204 1.13 -10.14 9.81
C SER A 204 1.45 -8.64 9.79
N ALA A 205 0.94 -7.85 10.73
CA ALA A 205 1.23 -6.42 10.79
C ALA A 205 2.72 -6.13 11.08
N ILE A 206 3.43 -7.03 11.77
CA ILE A 206 4.88 -6.96 11.97
C ILE A 206 5.61 -7.62 10.79
N GLN A 207 5.21 -8.84 10.44
CA GLN A 207 5.88 -9.66 9.43
C GLN A 207 6.01 -8.97 8.06
N ILE A 208 5.01 -8.19 7.64
CA ILE A 208 5.02 -7.43 6.37
C ILE A 208 6.06 -6.30 6.38
N GLY A 209 6.40 -5.74 7.55
CA GLY A 209 7.37 -4.64 7.68
C GLY A 209 8.84 -5.06 7.53
N ILE A 210 9.15 -6.35 7.54
CA ILE A 210 10.51 -6.89 7.46
C ILE A 210 10.99 -6.92 5.99
N TYR A 211 11.11 -5.75 5.37
CA TYR A 211 11.24 -5.61 3.91
C TYR A 211 12.45 -6.34 3.30
N ALA A 212 13.60 -6.34 3.98
CA ALA A 212 14.79 -7.07 3.54
C ALA A 212 14.52 -8.57 3.32
N LYS A 213 13.81 -9.21 4.25
CA LYS A 213 13.46 -10.65 4.20
C LYS A 213 12.56 -11.00 3.02
N HIS A 214 11.63 -10.11 2.68
CA HIS A 214 10.78 -10.28 1.50
C HIS A 214 11.58 -10.05 0.21
N LEU A 215 12.39 -8.99 0.17
CA LEU A 215 13.25 -8.67 -0.97
C LEU A 215 14.24 -9.79 -1.31
N GLU A 216 14.80 -10.50 -0.32
CA GLU A 216 15.62 -11.70 -0.54
C GLU A 216 14.90 -12.74 -1.42
N ASN A 217 13.60 -12.97 -1.22
CA ASN A 217 12.80 -13.90 -2.04
C ASN A 217 12.51 -13.36 -3.47
N TRP A 218 12.50 -12.03 -3.66
CA TRP A 218 12.36 -11.42 -5.00
C TRP A 218 13.65 -11.49 -5.81
N LEU A 219 14.80 -11.25 -5.17
CA LEU A 219 16.11 -11.23 -5.82
C LEU A 219 16.58 -12.62 -6.31
N LEU A 220 15.94 -13.71 -5.88
CA LEU A 220 16.10 -15.04 -6.47
C LEU A 220 15.58 -15.14 -7.92
N TYR A 221 14.72 -14.20 -8.36
CA TYR A 221 13.99 -14.29 -9.64
C TYR A 221 14.07 -13.02 -10.50
N PHE A 222 14.47 -11.88 -9.92
CA PHE A 222 14.58 -10.58 -10.58
C PHE A 222 15.87 -9.86 -10.17
N PRO A 223 16.64 -9.27 -11.10
CA PRO A 223 17.76 -8.40 -10.76
C PRO A 223 17.24 -7.10 -10.12
N ILE A 224 18.04 -6.51 -9.22
CA ILE A 224 17.65 -5.28 -8.48
C ILE A 224 17.24 -4.13 -9.42
N GLY A 225 17.85 -4.01 -10.59
CA GLY A 225 17.49 -3.00 -11.62
C GLY A 225 16.12 -3.18 -12.28
N GLN A 226 15.40 -4.27 -12.00
CA GLN A 226 13.99 -4.46 -12.36
C GLN A 226 13.01 -4.14 -11.21
N ILE A 227 13.50 -3.64 -10.07
CA ILE A 227 12.69 -3.31 -8.89
C ILE A 227 12.93 -1.84 -8.47
N LEU A 228 11.92 -0.97 -8.68
CA LEU A 228 11.95 0.40 -8.17
C LEU A 228 11.34 0.47 -6.77
N PHE A 229 12.05 1.09 -5.84
CA PHE A 229 11.55 1.39 -4.49
C PHE A 229 11.13 2.85 -4.39
N VAL A 230 9.85 3.08 -4.09
CA VAL A 230 9.22 4.40 -3.98
C VAL A 230 8.98 4.70 -2.50
N SER A 231 9.41 5.89 -2.04
CA SER A 231 9.16 6.30 -0.64
C SER A 231 7.70 6.74 -0.50
N GLY A 232 6.96 6.09 0.39
CA GLY A 232 5.59 6.44 0.74
C GLY A 232 5.50 7.78 1.47
N GLU A 233 6.52 8.13 2.26
CA GLU A 233 6.68 9.44 2.90
C GLU A 233 6.85 10.53 1.84
N ARG A 234 7.80 10.35 0.91
CA ARG A 234 8.07 11.34 -0.15
C ARG A 234 6.94 11.41 -1.17
N LEU A 235 6.20 10.33 -1.42
CA LEU A 235 4.98 10.35 -2.22
C LEU A 235 3.86 11.23 -1.60
N ILE A 236 3.96 11.60 -0.32
CA ILE A 236 3.04 12.55 0.35
C ILE A 236 3.57 13.99 0.30
N SER A 237 4.88 14.21 0.54
CA SER A 237 5.48 15.55 0.60
C SER A 237 5.89 16.11 -0.78
N ASP A 238 6.40 15.25 -1.66
CA ASP A 238 6.85 15.54 -3.03
C ASP A 238 6.35 14.44 -4.01
N PRO A 239 5.03 14.41 -4.28
CA PRO A 239 4.45 13.44 -5.21
C PRO A 239 4.97 13.62 -6.65
N ALA A 240 5.42 14.83 -7.03
CA ALA A 240 5.95 15.10 -8.36
C ALA A 240 7.34 14.48 -8.56
N GLY A 241 8.22 14.59 -7.56
CA GLY A 241 9.56 14.00 -7.59
C GLY A 241 9.56 12.48 -7.61
N GLU A 242 8.74 11.82 -6.78
CA GLU A 242 8.63 10.35 -6.81
C GLU A 242 7.98 9.85 -8.12
N LEU A 243 6.96 10.53 -8.65
CA LEU A 243 6.41 10.19 -9.97
C LEU A 243 7.40 10.46 -11.11
N GLY A 244 8.34 11.40 -10.95
CA GLY A 244 9.49 11.55 -11.84
C GLY A 244 10.33 10.27 -11.93
N ARG A 245 10.71 9.69 -10.78
CA ARG A 245 11.45 8.42 -10.70
C ARG A 245 10.68 7.25 -11.33
N VAL A 246 9.36 7.19 -11.09
CA VAL A 246 8.48 6.15 -11.65
C VAL A 246 8.39 6.24 -13.18
N GLN A 247 8.26 7.45 -13.74
CA GLN A 247 8.20 7.64 -15.19
C GLN A 247 9.50 7.20 -15.86
N ASP A 248 10.65 7.65 -15.36
CA ASP A 248 11.97 7.25 -15.89
C ASP A 248 12.17 5.72 -15.85
N PHE A 249 11.87 5.10 -14.71
CA PHE A 249 12.03 3.67 -14.51
C PHE A 249 11.22 2.82 -15.50
N LEU A 250 10.02 3.28 -15.89
CA LEU A 250 9.16 2.62 -16.88
C LEU A 250 9.59 2.91 -18.33
N GLY A 251 10.44 3.92 -18.54
CA GLY A 251 10.79 4.44 -19.87
C GLY A 251 9.76 5.43 -20.43
N LEU A 252 8.96 6.06 -19.57
CA LEU A 252 7.94 7.03 -19.94
C LEU A 252 8.51 8.46 -19.92
N LYS A 253 8.02 9.30 -20.83
CA LYS A 253 8.29 10.75 -20.79
C LYS A 253 7.74 11.34 -19.48
N ARG A 254 8.56 12.14 -18.78
CA ARG A 254 8.12 12.92 -17.61
C ARG A 254 7.06 13.96 -18.03
N ILE A 255 5.80 13.63 -17.80
CA ILE A 255 4.61 14.47 -18.05
C ILE A 255 3.96 14.87 -16.71
N ILE A 256 3.86 13.93 -15.78
CA ILE A 256 3.35 14.16 -14.42
C ILE A 256 4.35 15.04 -13.67
N THR A 257 3.82 16.14 -13.12
CA THR A 257 4.53 17.31 -12.58
C THR A 257 3.72 17.95 -11.44
N ASP A 258 4.32 18.87 -10.69
CA ASP A 258 3.67 19.70 -9.64
C ASP A 258 2.30 20.28 -10.06
N LYS A 259 2.18 20.67 -11.34
CA LYS A 259 0.96 21.23 -11.95
C LYS A 259 -0.24 20.29 -11.91
N HIS A 260 -0.02 18.99 -11.69
CA HIS A 260 -1.07 17.97 -11.56
C HIS A 260 -1.58 17.79 -10.13
N PHE A 261 -0.87 18.28 -9.11
CA PHE A 261 -1.19 18.06 -7.69
C PHE A 261 -1.63 19.35 -6.97
N TYR A 262 -2.52 19.24 -5.99
CA TYR A 262 -2.80 20.28 -5.00
C TYR A 262 -2.86 19.68 -3.60
N PHE A 263 -2.43 20.41 -2.57
CA PHE A 263 -2.53 19.94 -1.20
C PHE A 263 -3.90 20.28 -0.59
N ASN A 264 -4.65 19.28 -0.16
CA ASN A 264 -5.91 19.48 0.54
C ASN A 264 -5.66 19.58 2.06
N LYS A 265 -5.62 20.82 2.58
CA LYS A 265 -5.39 21.11 4.01
C LYS A 265 -6.35 20.36 4.94
N THR A 266 -7.64 20.28 4.59
CA THR A 266 -8.67 19.57 5.39
C THR A 266 -8.47 18.06 5.40
N LYS A 267 -7.86 17.48 4.35
CA LYS A 267 -7.54 16.05 4.29
C LYS A 267 -6.15 15.73 4.86
N GLY A 268 -5.22 16.68 4.83
CA GLY A 268 -3.81 16.48 5.16
C GLY A 268 -2.98 15.79 4.07
N PHE A 269 -3.47 15.72 2.83
CA PHE A 269 -2.82 14.98 1.73
C PHE A 269 -2.86 15.71 0.38
N PRO A 270 -1.88 15.44 -0.52
CA PRO A 270 -1.99 15.81 -1.91
C PRO A 270 -3.16 15.08 -2.61
N CYS A 271 -3.76 15.77 -3.56
CA CYS A 271 -4.86 15.33 -4.41
C CYS A 271 -4.60 15.76 -5.86
N LEU A 272 -5.27 15.12 -6.82
CA LEU A 272 -5.11 15.44 -8.25
C LEU A 272 -5.98 16.64 -8.64
N LYS A 273 -5.39 17.68 -9.26
CA LYS A 273 -6.09 18.91 -9.71
C LYS A 273 -7.13 18.63 -10.81
N LYS A 274 -6.83 17.68 -11.69
CA LYS A 274 -7.76 17.08 -12.64
C LYS A 274 -7.65 15.58 -12.49
N ALA A 275 -8.76 14.89 -12.28
CA ALA A 275 -8.76 13.44 -12.32
C ALA A 275 -8.64 12.94 -13.76
N GLU A 276 -8.20 11.70 -13.90
CA GLU A 276 -8.38 10.93 -15.12
C GLU A 276 -9.87 10.92 -15.51
N GLY A 277 -10.19 11.19 -16.78
CA GLY A 277 -11.58 11.29 -17.26
C GLY A 277 -12.43 12.43 -16.68
N SER A 278 -11.89 13.32 -15.82
CA SER A 278 -12.70 14.33 -15.13
C SER A 278 -12.12 15.74 -15.17
N SER A 279 -12.99 16.73 -15.41
CA SER A 279 -12.69 18.15 -15.23
C SER A 279 -12.55 18.57 -13.76
N LYS A 280 -12.93 17.70 -12.82
CA LYS A 280 -12.95 18.00 -11.37
C LYS A 280 -11.68 17.50 -10.66
N PRO A 281 -11.26 18.16 -9.56
CA PRO A 281 -10.20 17.64 -8.69
C PRO A 281 -10.63 16.34 -8.00
N HIS A 282 -9.67 15.43 -7.79
CA HIS A 282 -9.90 14.14 -7.13
C HIS A 282 -8.97 13.95 -5.93
N CYS A 283 -9.58 13.81 -4.76
CA CYS A 283 -8.92 13.33 -3.54
C CYS A 283 -9.24 11.86 -3.30
N LEU A 284 -8.26 11.10 -2.81
CA LEU A 284 -8.45 9.72 -2.36
C LEU A 284 -9.58 9.64 -1.31
N GLY A 285 -10.43 8.61 -1.42
CA GLY A 285 -11.61 8.44 -0.57
C GLY A 285 -11.33 8.27 0.93
N LYS A 286 -12.39 8.19 1.74
CA LYS A 286 -12.34 8.11 3.22
C LYS A 286 -11.52 6.92 3.76
N THR A 287 -11.27 5.89 2.95
CA THR A 287 -10.43 4.72 3.30
C THR A 287 -8.92 4.97 3.18
N LYS A 288 -8.49 6.18 2.76
CA LYS A 288 -7.09 6.60 2.65
C LYS A 288 -6.84 7.85 3.50
N GLY A 289 -5.89 7.76 4.44
CA GLY A 289 -5.70 8.74 5.51
C GLY A 289 -6.75 8.55 6.61
N ARG A 290 -6.76 7.36 7.25
CA ARG A 290 -7.62 7.07 8.41
C ARG A 290 -6.89 7.53 9.66
N THR A 291 -7.57 8.23 10.57
CA THR A 291 -7.08 8.53 11.92
C THR A 291 -6.47 7.26 12.54
N HIS A 292 -5.18 7.30 12.86
CA HIS A 292 -4.54 6.23 13.62
C HIS A 292 -4.95 6.38 15.10
N PRO A 293 -5.08 5.29 15.86
CA PRO A 293 -5.14 5.37 17.32
C PRO A 293 -3.83 5.96 17.85
N ASP A 294 -3.87 6.56 19.03
CA ASP A 294 -2.65 6.82 19.78
C ASP A 294 -2.07 5.51 20.29
N ILE A 295 -0.74 5.41 20.34
CA ILE A 295 0.01 4.18 20.65
C ILE A 295 1.02 4.50 21.75
N ASP A 296 1.14 3.56 22.70
CA ASP A 296 2.15 3.59 23.76
C ASP A 296 3.56 3.84 23.18
N GLN A 297 4.20 4.93 23.60
CA GLN A 297 5.49 5.35 23.05
C GLN A 297 6.62 4.37 23.36
N GLU A 298 6.53 3.58 24.45
CA GLU A 298 7.49 2.51 24.71
C GLU A 298 7.36 1.40 23.65
N VAL A 299 6.13 1.14 23.19
CA VAL A 299 5.84 0.14 22.15
C VAL A 299 6.27 0.63 20.77
N VAL A 300 6.09 1.93 20.47
CA VAL A 300 6.66 2.57 19.27
C VAL A 300 8.18 2.45 19.26
N GLN A 301 8.85 2.75 20.37
CA GLN A 301 10.32 2.68 20.48
C GLN A 301 10.83 1.25 20.33
N ARG A 302 10.28 0.29 21.08
CA ARG A 302 10.61 -1.15 20.97
C ARG A 302 10.43 -1.67 19.54
N LEU A 303 9.42 -1.18 18.80
CA LEU A 303 9.25 -1.52 17.39
C LEU A 303 10.30 -0.87 16.47
N ARG A 304 10.69 0.40 16.69
CA ARG A 304 11.81 1.01 15.94
C ARG A 304 13.10 0.23 16.13
N ASP A 305 13.45 -0.07 17.38
CA ASP A 305 14.67 -0.80 17.71
C ASP A 305 14.68 -2.23 17.13
N PHE A 306 13.51 -2.87 17.02
CA PHE A 306 13.34 -4.14 16.32
C PHE A 306 13.50 -4.02 14.80
N TYR A 307 12.96 -2.97 14.16
CA TYR A 307 13.05 -2.81 12.71
C TYR A 307 14.40 -2.30 12.21
N ARG A 308 15.12 -1.47 12.98
CA ARG A 308 16.40 -0.87 12.61
C ARG A 308 17.39 -1.81 11.91
N PRO A 309 17.74 -3.01 12.44
CA PRO A 309 18.66 -3.92 11.76
C PRO A 309 18.14 -4.42 10.40
N PHE A 310 16.82 -4.57 10.23
CA PHE A 310 16.21 -4.94 8.96
C PHE A 310 16.13 -3.76 7.99
N ASN A 311 15.93 -2.54 8.50
CA ASN A 311 15.92 -1.30 7.72
C ASN A 311 17.31 -1.00 7.16
N MET A 312 18.35 -1.01 8.00
CA MET A 312 19.74 -0.83 7.55
C MET A 312 20.16 -1.86 6.50
N LYS A 313 19.76 -3.14 6.67
CA LYS A 313 19.95 -4.16 5.64
C LYS A 313 19.17 -3.84 4.35
N PHE A 314 17.93 -3.37 4.46
CA PHE A 314 17.12 -2.98 3.30
C PHE A 314 17.71 -1.78 2.55
N TYR A 315 18.25 -0.78 3.25
CA TYR A 315 18.93 0.37 2.63
C TYR A 315 20.17 -0.07 1.85
N GLN A 316 20.98 -0.97 2.43
CA GLN A 316 22.12 -1.59 1.74
C GLN A 316 21.70 -2.39 0.50
N MET A 317 20.62 -3.18 0.58
CA MET A 317 20.11 -4.00 -0.53
C MET A 317 19.50 -3.18 -1.68
N THR A 318 18.98 -1.98 -1.39
CA THR A 318 18.32 -1.11 -2.37
C THR A 318 19.22 0.00 -2.91
N GLY A 319 20.34 0.29 -2.22
CA GLY A 319 21.17 1.47 -2.49
C GLY A 319 20.49 2.80 -2.14
N GLN A 320 19.43 2.76 -1.32
CA GLN A 320 18.65 3.94 -0.95
C GLN A 320 18.34 3.93 0.56
N ASP A 321 18.68 5.02 1.24
CA ASP A 321 18.15 5.34 2.56
C ASP A 321 16.74 5.94 2.43
N PHE A 322 15.86 5.63 3.38
CA PHE A 322 14.47 6.11 3.45
C PHE A 322 14.19 6.97 4.70
N GLY A 323 15.14 7.12 5.62
CA GLY A 323 15.02 8.02 6.78
C GLY A 323 14.00 7.60 7.83
N TRP A 324 13.93 6.30 8.16
CA TRP A 324 13.03 5.77 9.21
C TRP A 324 13.70 5.53 10.58
N ASP A 325 15.02 5.75 10.68
CA ASP A 325 15.88 5.40 11.83
C ASP A 325 16.87 6.53 12.17
#